data_AF-A0A084TFR2-F1
#
_entry.id   AF-A0A084TFR2-F1
#
_cell.length_a   1.000
_cell.length_b   1.000
_cell.length_c   1.000
_cell.angle_alpha   90.00
_cell.angle_beta   90.00
_cell.angle_gamma   90.00
#
_symmetry.space_group_name_H-M   'P 1'
#
loop_
_entity.id
_entity.type
_entity.pdbx_description
1 polymer ?
#
loop_
_entity_poly.entity_id
_entity_poly.type
_entity_poly.pdbx_seq_one_letter_code
_entity_poly.pdbx_strand_id
1 'polypeptide(L)'
;MERNQFTFLQMNTSAHLLYAYDELALTIKKKIGMFDISDPFSVAYDKHQLNGGFTALNLALMNMNAAILEGSLRSLLCEIIQRDSELLGEHSISNSDQPEYRVLTSSYELLKRLQEEVEFQGGWDKLKRQYKEYLGVNLDDILDKEKTSAINSIFTLRNIAAHGTSYVIPKHALTDEDKGSYLFKWQSKTQSLTVYTKKVFGLDVLKALQHPCFAYHFFELIKELLNSIQSDKFPANAKMLLDNIRSYSFGYRNFGPVTVEK
;
A
#
# COMPACT_ATOMS: atom_id res chain seq x y z
N MET A 1 -6.90 -16.49 -35.04
CA MET A 1 -5.76 -15.85 -34.35
C MET A 1 -4.79 -16.94 -33.94
N GLU A 2 -3.61 -16.98 -34.53
CA GLU A 2 -2.53 -17.87 -34.06
C GLU A 2 -2.10 -17.41 -32.66
N ARG A 3 -2.19 -18.30 -31.67
CA ARG A 3 -1.62 -18.05 -30.34
C ARG A 3 -0.11 -18.21 -30.46
N ASN A 4 0.62 -17.10 -30.48
CA ASN A 4 2.04 -17.14 -30.16
C ASN A 4 2.18 -17.70 -28.73
N GLN A 5 2.75 -18.90 -28.59
CA GLN A 5 3.07 -19.46 -27.29
C GLN A 5 4.34 -18.78 -26.77
N PHE A 6 4.14 -17.75 -25.96
CA PHE A 6 5.21 -17.21 -25.14
C PHE A 6 5.30 -18.01 -23.84
N THR A 7 6.47 -18.59 -23.57
CA THR A 7 6.83 -19.06 -22.22
C THR A 7 7.48 -17.92 -21.46
N PHE A 8 7.04 -17.70 -20.21
CA PHE A 8 7.56 -16.66 -19.34
C PHE A 8 7.92 -17.24 -17.96
N LEU A 9 8.96 -16.66 -17.35
CA LEU A 9 9.29 -16.87 -15.94
C LEU A 9 8.62 -15.74 -15.14
N GLN A 10 7.85 -16.10 -14.10
CA GLN A 10 7.17 -15.14 -13.24
C GLN A 10 7.68 -15.26 -11.80
N MET A 11 8.06 -14.14 -11.21
CA MET A 11 8.43 -14.07 -9.79
C MET A 11 7.37 -13.26 -9.03
N ASN A 12 6.83 -13.83 -7.95
CA ASN A 12 5.91 -13.10 -7.07
C ASN A 12 6.69 -12.16 -6.14
N THR A 13 6.80 -10.89 -6.54
CA THR A 13 7.54 -9.86 -5.80
C THR A 13 6.86 -9.43 -4.50
N SER A 14 5.55 -9.64 -4.36
CA SER A 14 4.79 -9.24 -3.16
C SER A 14 5.19 -10.04 -1.92
N ALA A 15 5.39 -11.35 -2.08
CA ALA A 15 5.90 -12.20 -1.00
C ALA A 15 7.31 -11.77 -0.58
N HIS A 16 8.20 -11.56 -1.53
CA HIS A 16 9.58 -11.11 -1.28
C HIS A 16 9.62 -9.75 -0.57
N LEU A 17 8.71 -8.84 -0.90
CA LEU A 17 8.56 -7.56 -0.23
C LEU A 17 8.14 -7.73 1.24
N LEU A 18 7.19 -8.63 1.53
CA LEU A 18 6.80 -8.96 2.90
C LEU A 18 7.92 -9.63 3.70
N TYR A 19 8.75 -10.48 3.07
CA TYR A 19 9.96 -11.02 3.72
C TYR A 19 10.97 -9.93 4.08
N ALA A 20 11.25 -9.01 3.16
CA ALA A 20 12.15 -7.88 3.44
C ALA A 20 11.59 -6.98 4.55
N TYR A 21 10.28 -6.78 4.57
CA TYR A 21 9.57 -6.07 5.62
C TYR A 21 9.75 -6.77 6.98
N ASP A 22 9.61 -8.10 7.02
CA ASP A 22 9.78 -8.93 8.21
C ASP A 22 11.16 -8.75 8.86
N GLU A 23 12.23 -8.76 8.08
CA GLU A 23 13.59 -8.61 8.60
C GLU A 23 13.82 -7.24 9.27
N LEU A 24 13.26 -6.18 8.69
CA LEU A 24 13.33 -4.83 9.26
C LEU A 24 12.46 -4.70 10.51
N ALA A 25 11.24 -5.25 10.48
CA ALA A 25 10.34 -5.25 11.63
C ALA A 25 10.92 -6.05 12.81
N LEU A 26 11.56 -7.20 12.54
CA LEU A 26 12.30 -7.99 13.53
C LEU A 26 13.45 -7.20 14.13
N THR A 27 14.15 -6.42 13.31
CA THR A 27 15.23 -5.55 13.77
C THR A 27 14.71 -4.46 14.71
N ILE A 28 13.57 -3.84 14.41
CA ILE A 28 12.89 -2.91 15.33
C ILE A 28 12.59 -3.62 16.65
N LYS A 29 11.91 -4.76 16.61
CA LYS A 29 11.50 -5.48 17.82
C LYS A 29 12.70 -5.82 18.72
N LYS A 30 13.79 -6.33 18.16
CA LYS A 30 15.03 -6.63 18.89
C LYS A 30 15.63 -5.40 19.57
N LYS A 31 15.53 -4.24 18.92
CA LYS A 31 16.06 -2.95 19.42
C LYS A 31 15.18 -2.30 20.49
N ILE A 32 13.89 -2.63 20.58
CA ILE A 32 13.00 -2.10 21.64
C ILE A 32 13.51 -2.52 23.04
N GLY A 33 14.12 -3.70 23.16
CA GLY A 33 14.74 -4.15 24.41
C GLY A 33 13.77 -4.48 25.55
N MET A 34 12.47 -4.54 25.27
CA MET A 34 11.41 -4.94 26.21
C MET A 34 11.28 -6.47 26.25
N PHE A 35 12.29 -7.16 26.76
CA PHE A 35 12.37 -8.63 26.72
C PHE A 35 11.33 -9.35 27.58
N ASP A 36 10.82 -8.68 28.62
CA ASP A 36 9.81 -9.23 29.54
C ASP A 36 8.36 -9.05 29.05
N ILE A 37 8.16 -8.37 27.91
CA ILE A 37 6.84 -8.12 27.33
C ILE A 37 6.65 -9.03 26.12
N SER A 38 5.55 -9.79 26.10
CA SER A 38 5.27 -10.76 25.02
C SER A 38 5.08 -10.10 23.65
N ASP A 39 4.44 -8.94 23.63
CA ASP A 39 4.26 -8.10 22.45
C ASP A 39 4.49 -6.61 22.79
N PRO A 40 5.68 -6.05 22.49
CA PRO A 40 5.95 -4.65 22.77
C PRO A 40 5.05 -3.71 21.98
N PHE A 41 4.50 -4.13 20.84
CA PHE A 41 3.65 -3.27 20.01
C PHE A 41 2.23 -3.10 20.57
N SER A 42 1.83 -3.93 21.53
CA SER A 42 0.58 -3.79 22.29
C SER A 42 0.65 -2.74 23.41
N VAL A 43 1.87 -2.28 23.75
CA VAL A 43 2.09 -1.29 24.80
C VAL A 43 1.76 0.11 24.28
N ALA A 44 1.17 0.95 25.13
CA ALA A 44 0.88 2.33 24.81
C ALA A 44 2.14 3.08 24.30
N TYR A 45 1.96 3.92 23.27
CA TYR A 45 3.07 4.58 22.59
C TYR A 45 3.90 5.47 23.52
N ASP A 46 3.29 6.12 24.51
CA ASP A 46 3.98 6.96 25.49
C ASP A 46 4.99 6.20 26.38
N LYS A 47 4.90 4.86 26.44
CA LYS A 47 5.82 4.02 27.23
C LYS A 47 7.09 3.63 26.48
N HIS A 48 7.16 3.89 25.18
CA HIS A 48 8.32 3.56 24.38
C HIS A 48 9.38 4.65 24.44
N GLN A 49 10.64 4.24 24.49
CA GLN A 49 11.75 5.18 24.37
C GLN A 49 12.01 5.53 22.91
N LEU A 50 12.13 6.83 22.63
CA LEU A 50 12.55 7.32 21.32
C LEU A 50 14.04 7.03 21.10
N ASN A 51 14.40 6.56 19.91
CA ASN A 51 15.78 6.30 19.53
C ASN A 51 16.02 6.66 18.07
N GLY A 52 17.02 7.49 17.80
CA GLY A 52 17.40 7.89 16.44
C GLY A 52 17.75 6.72 15.52
N GLY A 53 18.15 5.58 16.07
CA GLY A 53 18.40 4.33 15.36
C GLY A 53 17.15 3.69 14.73
N PHE A 54 15.94 4.15 15.09
CA PHE A 54 14.69 3.71 14.45
C PHE A 54 14.34 4.52 13.20
N THR A 55 14.91 5.73 13.02
CA THR A 55 14.54 6.63 11.91
C THR A 55 14.70 5.95 10.54
N ALA A 56 15.87 5.38 10.27
CA ALA A 56 16.15 4.72 8.99
C ALA A 56 15.27 3.48 8.78
N LEU A 57 15.05 2.69 9.84
CA LEU A 57 14.20 1.50 9.80
C LEU A 57 12.74 1.88 9.50
N ASN A 58 12.21 2.89 10.19
CA ASN A 58 10.85 3.39 9.98
C ASN A 58 10.68 4.00 8.59
N LEU A 59 11.65 4.77 8.09
CA LEU A 59 11.57 5.31 6.71
C LEU A 59 11.54 4.18 5.68
N ALA A 60 12.39 3.17 5.83
CA ALA A 60 12.40 2.00 4.94
C ALA A 60 11.07 1.23 5.01
N LEU A 61 10.57 0.94 6.21
CA LEU A 61 9.29 0.25 6.40
C LEU A 61 8.11 1.07 5.90
N MET A 62 8.13 2.40 6.00
CA MET A 62 7.06 3.25 5.45
C MET A 62 7.05 3.24 3.91
N ASN A 63 8.22 3.17 3.28
CA ASN A 63 8.30 2.95 1.83
C ASN A 63 7.68 1.61 1.45
N MET A 64 8.00 0.57 2.21
CA MET A 64 7.45 -0.77 1.98
C MET A 64 5.95 -0.83 2.28
N ASN A 65 5.45 -0.14 3.32
CA ASN A 65 4.01 -0.02 3.62
C ASN A 65 3.24 0.51 2.40
N ALA A 66 3.71 1.60 1.81
CA ALA A 66 3.10 2.16 0.60
C ALA A 66 3.16 1.19 -0.58
N ALA A 67 4.30 0.53 -0.79
CA ALA A 67 4.46 -0.45 -1.87
C ALA A 67 3.58 -1.70 -1.68
N ILE A 68 3.46 -2.22 -0.46
CA ILE A 68 2.59 -3.35 -0.11
C ILE A 68 1.13 -2.98 -0.37
N LEU A 69 0.67 -1.83 0.14
CA LEU A 69 -0.72 -1.39 -0.06
C LEU A 69 -1.04 -1.18 -1.54
N GLU A 70 -0.24 -0.38 -2.24
CA GLU A 70 -0.47 -0.06 -3.64
C GLU A 70 -0.36 -1.30 -4.54
N GLY A 71 0.68 -2.10 -4.33
CA GLY A 71 0.92 -3.33 -5.09
C GLY A 71 -0.21 -4.33 -4.92
N SER A 72 -0.70 -4.52 -3.69
CA SER A 72 -1.76 -5.51 -3.42
C SER A 72 -3.10 -5.11 -4.01
N LEU A 73 -3.46 -3.83 -3.90
CA LEU A 73 -4.67 -3.31 -4.53
C LEU A 73 -4.54 -3.31 -6.06
N ARG A 74 -3.36 -3.03 -6.61
CA ARG A 74 -3.13 -3.11 -8.06
C ARG A 74 -3.28 -4.54 -8.56
N SER A 75 -2.64 -5.52 -7.91
CA SER A 75 -2.75 -6.93 -8.25
C SER A 75 -4.20 -7.42 -8.16
N LEU A 76 -4.93 -7.08 -7.09
CA LEU A 76 -6.35 -7.42 -6.97
C LEU A 76 -7.16 -6.89 -8.15
N LEU A 77 -7.00 -5.60 -8.49
CA LEU A 77 -7.76 -4.99 -9.58
C LEU A 77 -7.42 -5.62 -10.94
N CYS A 78 -6.13 -5.86 -11.21
CA CYS A 78 -5.70 -6.55 -12.43
C CYS A 78 -6.28 -7.95 -12.55
N GLU A 79 -6.29 -8.74 -11.47
CA GLU A 79 -6.86 -10.09 -11.50
C GLU A 79 -8.38 -10.09 -11.72
N ILE A 80 -9.10 -9.12 -11.14
CA ILE A 80 -10.54 -8.96 -11.40
C ILE A 80 -10.78 -8.60 -12.87
N ILE A 81 -10.06 -7.60 -13.40
CA ILE A 81 -10.19 -7.18 -14.81
C ILE A 81 -9.82 -8.33 -15.74
N GLN A 82 -8.76 -9.10 -15.44
CA GLN A 82 -8.36 -10.25 -16.23
C GLN A 82 -9.49 -11.27 -16.31
N ARG A 83 -10.04 -11.69 -15.16
CA ARG A 83 -11.17 -12.64 -15.12
C ARG A 83 -12.36 -12.13 -15.93
N ASP A 84 -12.74 -10.88 -15.72
CA ASP A 84 -13.90 -10.30 -16.38
C ASP A 84 -13.67 -10.17 -17.90
N SER A 85 -12.42 -9.89 -18.32
CA SER A 85 -12.03 -9.89 -19.73
C SER A 85 -12.05 -11.30 -20.33
N GLU A 86 -11.64 -12.33 -19.60
CA GLU A 86 -11.66 -13.72 -20.07
C GLU A 86 -13.09 -14.19 -20.29
N LEU A 87 -13.98 -13.95 -19.31
CA LEU A 87 -15.41 -14.26 -19.42
C LEU A 87 -16.05 -13.58 -20.64
N LEU A 88 -15.70 -12.31 -20.88
CA LEU A 88 -16.21 -11.56 -22.02
C LEU A 88 -15.64 -12.06 -23.35
N GLY A 89 -14.37 -12.45 -23.38
CA GLY A 89 -13.72 -13.05 -24.55
C GLY A 89 -14.34 -14.40 -24.92
N GLU A 90 -14.55 -15.29 -23.93
CA GLU A 90 -15.25 -16.57 -24.12
C GLU A 90 -16.68 -16.36 -24.62
N HIS A 91 -17.39 -15.39 -24.04
CA HIS A 91 -18.74 -15.04 -24.47
C HIS A 91 -18.77 -14.49 -25.91
N SER A 92 -17.80 -13.65 -26.28
CA SER A 92 -17.66 -13.12 -27.64
C SER A 92 -17.43 -14.24 -28.66
N ILE A 93 -16.50 -15.17 -28.37
CA ILE A 93 -16.23 -16.33 -29.23
C ILE A 93 -17.49 -17.21 -29.40
N SER A 94 -18.25 -17.40 -28.32
CA SER A 94 -19.46 -18.24 -28.34
C SER A 94 -20.65 -17.60 -29.06
N ASN A 95 -20.59 -16.30 -29.35
CA ASN A 95 -21.68 -15.51 -29.92
C ASN A 95 -21.25 -14.74 -31.18
N SER A 96 -20.33 -15.31 -31.97
CA SER A 96 -19.78 -14.66 -33.18
C SER A 96 -20.83 -14.20 -34.19
N ASP A 97 -21.98 -14.87 -34.20
CA ASP A 97 -23.03 -14.68 -35.19
C ASP A 97 -24.14 -13.72 -34.70
N GLN A 98 -24.03 -13.23 -33.46
CA GLN A 98 -25.01 -12.32 -32.87
C GLN A 98 -24.74 -10.86 -33.25
N PRO A 99 -25.78 -10.00 -33.37
CA PRO A 99 -25.63 -8.58 -33.66
C PRO A 99 -24.67 -7.84 -32.70
N GLU A 100 -24.59 -8.30 -31.45
CA GLU A 100 -23.80 -7.71 -30.38
C GLU A 100 -22.30 -8.08 -30.43
N TYR A 101 -21.87 -9.00 -31.31
CA TYR A 101 -20.49 -9.49 -31.36
C TYR A 101 -19.43 -8.37 -31.43
N ARG A 102 -19.71 -7.32 -32.22
CA ARG A 102 -18.82 -6.15 -32.32
C ARG A 102 -18.68 -5.43 -30.98
N VAL A 103 -19.79 -5.26 -30.26
CA VAL A 103 -19.82 -4.59 -28.95
C VAL A 103 -19.08 -5.42 -27.91
N LEU A 104 -19.27 -6.75 -27.92
CA LEU A 104 -18.56 -7.67 -27.03
C LEU A 104 -17.05 -7.64 -27.25
N THR A 105 -16.62 -7.66 -28.52
CA THR A 105 -15.19 -7.60 -28.89
C THR A 105 -14.56 -6.26 -28.51
N SER A 106 -15.22 -5.13 -28.79
CA SER A 106 -14.71 -3.82 -28.38
C SER A 106 -14.64 -3.67 -26.86
N SER A 107 -15.60 -4.23 -26.13
CA SER A 107 -15.60 -4.23 -24.67
C SER A 107 -14.46 -5.09 -24.10
N TYR A 108 -14.17 -6.23 -24.73
CA TYR A 108 -13.02 -7.08 -24.39
C TYR A 108 -11.68 -6.33 -24.55
N GLU A 109 -11.50 -5.67 -25.70
CA GLU A 109 -10.29 -4.86 -25.94
C GLU A 109 -10.14 -3.71 -24.95
N LEU A 110 -11.25 -3.07 -24.58
CA LEU A 110 -11.26 -1.98 -23.60
C LEU A 110 -10.83 -2.46 -22.22
N LEU A 111 -11.30 -3.63 -21.77
CA LEU A 111 -10.86 -4.24 -20.51
C LEU A 111 -9.37 -4.59 -20.55
N LYS A 112 -8.85 -5.10 -21.67
CA LYS A 112 -7.41 -5.37 -21.82
C LYS A 112 -6.56 -4.10 -21.72
N ARG A 113 -6.97 -3.01 -22.36
CA ARG A 113 -6.27 -1.71 -22.22
C ARG A 113 -6.35 -1.16 -20.81
N LEU A 114 -7.50 -1.29 -20.14
CA LEU A 114 -7.65 -0.89 -18.74
C LEU A 114 -6.71 -1.70 -17.84
N GLN A 115 -6.61 -3.00 -18.05
CA GLN A 115 -5.68 -3.86 -17.31
C GLN A 115 -4.23 -3.40 -17.49
N GLU A 116 -3.79 -3.15 -18.73
CA GLU A 116 -2.45 -2.62 -19.02
C GLU A 116 -2.22 -1.26 -18.34
N GLU A 117 -3.22 -0.38 -18.35
CA GLU A 117 -3.13 0.92 -17.68
C GLU A 117 -2.99 0.77 -16.16
N VAL A 118 -3.76 -0.14 -15.55
CA VAL A 118 -3.65 -0.47 -14.12
C VAL A 118 -2.28 -1.09 -13.83
N GLU A 119 -1.72 -1.95 -14.68
CA GLU A 119 -0.46 -2.61 -14.41
C GLU A 119 0.75 -1.67 -14.56
N PHE A 120 0.81 -0.89 -15.64
CA PHE A 120 2.02 -0.16 -16.05
C PHE A 120 2.00 1.34 -15.78
N GLN A 121 0.82 1.95 -15.58
CA GLN A 121 0.69 3.40 -15.48
C GLN A 121 0.03 3.79 -14.17
N GLY A 122 0.80 3.80 -13.07
CA GLY A 122 0.19 3.90 -11.75
C GLY A 122 0.93 4.75 -10.72
N GLY A 123 0.11 5.46 -9.94
CA GLY A 123 0.42 5.96 -8.61
C GLY A 123 -0.86 5.90 -7.77
N TRP A 124 -0.74 6.12 -6.46
CA TRP A 124 -1.84 5.92 -5.52
C TRP A 124 -3.17 6.61 -5.91
N ASP A 125 -3.15 7.89 -6.27
CA ASP A 125 -4.37 8.63 -6.63
C ASP A 125 -5.05 8.09 -7.89
N LYS A 126 -4.24 7.65 -8.86
CA LYS A 126 -4.77 7.03 -10.09
C LYS A 126 -5.40 5.68 -9.78
N LEU A 127 -4.79 4.89 -8.91
CA LEU A 127 -5.33 3.60 -8.47
C LEU A 127 -6.68 3.78 -7.76
N LYS A 128 -6.80 4.75 -6.84
CA LYS A 128 -8.08 5.08 -6.19
C LYS A 128 -9.18 5.42 -7.20
N ARG A 129 -8.85 6.21 -8.22
CA ARG A 129 -9.79 6.55 -9.30
C ARG A 129 -10.23 5.31 -10.08
N GLN A 130 -9.29 4.43 -10.46
CA GLN A 130 -9.60 3.19 -11.18
C GLN A 130 -10.50 2.25 -10.35
N TYR A 131 -10.28 2.15 -9.04
CA TYR A 131 -11.17 1.41 -8.13
C TYR A 131 -12.59 1.98 -8.13
N LYS A 132 -12.73 3.31 -8.09
CA LYS A 132 -14.03 3.97 -8.12
C LYS A 132 -14.74 3.78 -9.45
N GLU A 133 -14.02 3.94 -10.56
CA GLU A 133 -14.57 3.85 -11.92
C GLU A 133 -14.97 2.41 -12.28
N TYR A 134 -14.16 1.42 -11.91
CA TYR A 134 -14.38 0.03 -12.30
C TYR A 134 -15.21 -0.78 -11.31
N LEU A 135 -14.95 -0.61 -10.00
CA LEU A 135 -15.61 -1.39 -8.94
C LEU A 135 -16.67 -0.60 -8.19
N GLY A 136 -16.82 0.70 -8.45
CA GLY A 136 -17.68 1.58 -7.64
C GLY A 136 -17.18 1.82 -6.22
N VAL A 137 -15.95 1.39 -5.90
CA VAL A 137 -15.38 1.46 -4.56
C VAL A 137 -14.58 2.75 -4.41
N ASN A 138 -15.04 3.68 -3.57
CA ASN A 138 -14.27 4.86 -3.21
C ASN A 138 -13.34 4.56 -2.02
N LEU A 139 -12.06 4.32 -2.30
CA LEU A 139 -11.06 3.98 -1.27
C LEU A 139 -10.89 5.09 -0.20
N ASP A 140 -11.19 6.35 -0.52
CA ASP A 140 -11.09 7.45 0.44
C ASP A 140 -12.26 7.46 1.47
N ASP A 141 -13.33 6.71 1.21
CA ASP A 141 -14.53 6.67 2.07
C ASP A 141 -14.60 5.40 2.94
N ILE A 142 -13.67 4.46 2.78
CA ILE A 142 -13.71 3.16 3.48
C ILE A 142 -13.37 3.31 4.96
N LEU A 143 -12.35 4.10 5.26
CA LEU A 143 -11.98 4.45 6.64
C LEU A 143 -12.51 5.84 6.98
N ASP A 144 -12.49 6.18 8.26
CA ASP A 144 -12.75 7.56 8.66
C ASP A 144 -11.75 8.52 8.02
N LYS A 145 -12.17 9.77 7.84
CA LYS A 145 -11.41 10.82 7.15
C LYS A 145 -9.99 10.97 7.67
N GLU A 146 -9.78 10.75 8.96
CA GLU A 146 -8.49 10.92 9.59
C GLU A 146 -7.54 9.77 9.25
N LYS A 147 -8.00 8.52 9.38
CA LYS A 147 -7.23 7.34 8.96
C LYS A 147 -6.96 7.34 7.45
N THR A 148 -7.93 7.74 6.63
CA THR A 148 -7.72 7.93 5.19
C THR A 148 -6.62 8.96 4.92
N SER A 149 -6.63 10.08 5.65
CA SER A 149 -5.58 11.10 5.55
C SER A 149 -4.20 10.56 5.94
N ALA A 150 -4.14 9.71 6.97
CA ALA A 150 -2.92 9.04 7.39
C ALA A 150 -2.38 8.09 6.31
N ILE A 151 -3.24 7.25 5.71
CA ILE A 151 -2.85 6.35 4.61
C ILE A 151 -2.32 7.16 3.41
N ASN A 152 -3.03 8.21 2.99
CA ASN A 152 -2.58 9.09 1.92
C ASN A 152 -1.21 9.74 2.25
N SER A 153 -0.95 10.02 3.52
CA SER A 153 0.32 10.58 3.98
C SER A 153 1.50 9.62 3.88
N ILE A 154 1.28 8.29 3.90
CA ILE A 154 2.34 7.28 3.66
C ILE A 154 2.99 7.50 2.29
N PHE A 155 2.20 7.77 1.26
CA PHE A 155 2.70 8.00 -0.11
C PHE A 155 3.49 9.31 -0.23
N THR A 156 3.15 10.32 0.56
CA THR A 156 3.94 11.56 0.64
C THR A 156 5.28 11.29 1.29
N LEU A 157 5.30 10.56 2.42
CA LEU A 157 6.54 10.17 3.08
C LEU A 157 7.41 9.27 2.19
N ARG A 158 6.79 8.34 1.47
CA ARG A 158 7.47 7.47 0.50
C ARG A 158 8.23 8.28 -0.53
N ASN A 159 7.57 9.25 -1.17
CA ASN A 159 8.20 10.05 -2.21
C ASN A 159 9.43 10.81 -1.67
N ILE A 160 9.36 11.28 -0.43
CA ILE A 160 10.48 12.01 0.18
C ILE A 160 11.66 11.08 0.46
N ALA A 161 11.37 9.94 1.10
CA ALA A 161 12.37 8.95 1.49
C ALA A 161 12.98 8.23 0.30
N ALA A 162 12.19 7.83 -0.70
CA ALA A 162 12.64 7.11 -1.89
C ALA A 162 13.60 7.93 -2.76
N HIS A 163 13.43 9.25 -2.79
CA HIS A 163 14.35 10.14 -3.50
C HIS A 163 15.55 10.60 -2.66
N GLY A 164 15.64 10.17 -1.39
CA GLY A 164 16.69 10.64 -0.48
C GLY A 164 16.67 12.15 -0.26
N THR A 165 15.51 12.78 -0.44
CA THR A 165 15.37 14.24 -0.35
C THR A 165 15.15 14.68 1.10
N SER A 166 15.58 15.90 1.41
CA SER A 166 15.41 16.48 2.74
C SER A 166 13.93 16.60 3.10
N TYR A 167 13.55 16.06 4.26
CA TYR A 167 12.24 16.27 4.85
C TYR A 167 12.23 17.57 5.66
N VAL A 168 11.61 18.63 5.11
CA VAL A 168 11.61 19.97 5.71
C VAL A 168 10.25 20.25 6.35
N ILE A 169 10.24 20.48 7.67
CA ILE A 169 9.07 21.01 8.40
C ILE A 169 9.45 22.39 8.94
N PRO A 170 8.62 23.42 8.72
CA PRO A 170 8.85 24.72 9.33
C PRO A 170 8.65 24.65 10.86
N LYS A 171 9.57 25.26 11.61
CA LYS A 171 9.49 25.29 13.09
C LYS A 171 8.33 26.13 13.62
N HIS A 172 7.83 27.05 12.81
CA HIS A 172 6.70 27.91 13.11
C HIS A 172 5.64 27.76 12.01
N ALA A 173 4.37 27.93 12.35
CA ALA A 173 3.31 27.92 11.35
C ALA A 173 3.55 29.05 10.34
N LEU A 174 3.64 28.69 9.06
CA LEU A 174 3.69 29.68 7.98
C LEU A 174 2.32 30.33 7.83
N THR A 175 2.31 31.60 7.43
CA THR A 175 1.11 32.40 7.24
C THR A 175 0.67 32.40 5.78
N ASP A 176 -0.51 32.96 5.50
CA ASP A 176 -0.99 33.12 4.13
C ASP A 176 -0.10 34.05 3.28
N GLU A 177 0.73 34.88 3.91
CA GLU A 177 1.73 35.72 3.23
C GLU A 177 2.89 34.89 2.66
N ASP A 178 3.11 33.68 3.20
CA ASP A 178 4.14 32.75 2.73
C ASP A 178 3.65 31.88 1.55
N LYS A 179 2.40 32.09 1.09
CA LYS A 179 1.80 31.38 -0.06
C LYS A 179 2.66 31.58 -1.30
N GLY A 180 3.14 30.47 -1.86
CA GLY A 180 4.02 30.45 -3.04
C GLY A 180 5.47 30.12 -2.72
N SER A 181 5.88 30.23 -1.45
CA SER A 181 7.21 29.78 -1.03
C SER A 181 7.38 28.26 -1.11
N TYR A 182 8.62 27.82 -1.28
CA TYR A 182 8.98 26.39 -1.24
C TYR A 182 8.57 25.73 0.08
N LEU A 183 8.75 26.42 1.20
CA LEU A 183 8.42 25.92 2.54
C LEU A 183 6.91 25.76 2.74
N PHE A 184 6.10 26.69 2.21
CA PHE A 184 4.63 26.58 2.28
C PHE A 184 4.12 25.37 1.48
N LYS A 185 4.70 25.10 0.30
CA LYS A 185 4.38 23.89 -0.49
C LYS A 185 4.79 22.59 0.22
N TRP A 186 5.86 22.61 1.00
CA TRP A 186 6.24 21.46 1.82
C TRP A 186 5.32 21.26 3.00
N GLN A 187 5.04 22.33 3.75
CA GLN A 187 4.12 22.28 4.87
C GLN A 187 2.75 21.75 4.43
N SER A 188 2.19 22.24 3.32
CA SER A 188 0.88 21.76 2.85
C SER A 188 0.89 20.26 2.52
N LYS A 189 1.98 19.73 1.98
CA LYS A 189 2.15 18.30 1.68
C LYS A 189 2.31 17.42 2.93
N THR A 190 2.89 17.96 4.00
CA THR A 190 3.22 17.20 5.21
C THR A 190 2.30 17.51 6.39
N GLN A 191 1.38 18.47 6.24
CA GLN A 191 0.48 18.93 7.29
C GLN A 191 -0.40 17.80 7.82
N SER A 192 -1.01 17.02 6.93
CA SER A 192 -1.86 15.88 7.29
C SER A 192 -1.10 14.87 8.14
N LEU A 193 0.12 14.51 7.71
CA LEU A 193 1.01 13.63 8.45
C LEU A 193 1.34 14.22 9.82
N THR A 194 1.68 15.50 9.87
CA THR A 194 2.07 16.20 11.11
C THR A 194 0.94 16.23 12.13
N VAL A 195 -0.28 16.56 11.69
CA VAL A 195 -1.47 16.56 12.55
C VAL A 195 -1.75 15.15 13.06
N TYR A 196 -1.67 14.16 12.18
CA TYR A 196 -1.93 12.77 12.53
C TYR A 196 -0.90 12.23 13.54
N THR A 197 0.40 12.41 13.28
CA THR A 197 1.44 11.94 14.21
C THR A 197 1.36 12.63 15.55
N LYS A 198 1.00 13.93 15.57
CA LYS A 198 0.85 14.68 16.81
C LYS A 198 -0.30 14.12 17.65
N LYS A 199 -1.41 13.76 17.01
CA LYS A 199 -2.57 13.17 17.70
C LYS A 199 -2.29 11.75 18.20
N VAL A 200 -1.68 10.90 17.37
CA VAL A 200 -1.47 9.48 17.68
C VAL A 200 -0.31 9.27 18.65
N PHE A 201 0.82 9.93 18.42
CA PHE A 201 2.05 9.73 19.20
C PHE A 201 2.36 10.86 20.19
N GLY A 202 1.65 11.99 20.13
CA GLY A 202 2.03 13.20 20.88
C GLY A 202 3.25 13.93 20.28
N LEU A 203 3.74 13.49 19.12
CA LEU A 203 5.05 13.86 18.57
C LEU A 203 4.94 14.48 17.17
N ASP A 204 5.88 15.39 16.88
CA ASP A 204 6.08 15.88 15.50
C ASP A 204 6.72 14.77 14.65
N VAL A 205 6.50 14.78 13.33
CA VAL A 205 6.85 13.67 12.43
C VAL A 205 8.31 13.22 12.59
N LEU A 206 9.26 14.15 12.67
CA LEU A 206 10.69 13.83 12.81
C LEU A 206 11.01 13.09 14.11
N LYS A 207 10.31 13.39 15.20
CA LYS A 207 10.42 12.65 16.47
C LYS A 207 9.63 11.34 16.42
N ALA A 208 8.47 11.34 15.79
CA ALA A 208 7.65 10.15 15.60
C ALA A 208 8.40 9.07 14.78
N LEU A 209 9.23 9.46 13.80
CA LEU A 209 10.12 8.52 13.09
C LEU A 209 11.14 7.81 13.98
N GLN A 210 11.45 8.36 15.15
CA GLN A 210 12.31 7.74 16.16
C GLN A 210 11.53 6.81 17.09
N HIS A 211 10.21 6.67 16.90
CA HIS A 211 9.37 5.81 17.70
C HIS A 211 9.34 4.39 17.11
N PRO A 212 9.58 3.33 17.89
CA PRO A 212 9.64 1.96 17.37
C PRO A 212 8.32 1.47 16.75
N CYS A 213 7.18 1.93 17.26
CA CYS A 213 5.86 1.55 16.73
C CYS A 213 5.39 2.40 15.53
N PHE A 214 6.20 3.30 14.98
CA PHE A 214 5.75 4.23 13.94
C PHE A 214 5.29 3.49 12.68
N ALA A 215 6.17 2.71 12.05
CA ALA A 215 5.79 1.96 10.85
C ALA A 215 4.72 0.88 11.11
N TYR A 216 4.77 0.25 12.30
CA TYR A 216 3.77 -0.70 12.77
C TYR A 216 2.36 -0.11 12.75
N HIS A 217 2.19 1.09 13.32
CA HIS A 217 0.89 1.76 13.38
C HIS A 217 0.27 1.94 11.98
N PHE A 218 1.07 2.41 11.02
CA PHE A 218 0.59 2.57 9.65
C PHE A 218 0.30 1.24 8.95
N PHE A 219 1.02 0.17 9.30
CA PHE A 219 0.71 -1.16 8.80
C PHE A 219 -0.63 -1.68 9.34
N GLU A 220 -0.96 -1.42 10.61
CA GLU A 220 -2.27 -1.76 11.15
C GLU A 220 -3.41 -0.98 10.48
N LEU A 221 -3.19 0.29 10.10
CA LEU A 221 -4.15 1.03 9.26
C LEU A 221 -4.33 0.40 7.87
N ILE A 222 -3.25 -0.12 7.28
CA ILE A 222 -3.32 -0.84 6.00
C ILE A 222 -4.15 -2.12 6.19
N LYS A 223 -3.91 -2.90 7.24
CA LYS A 223 -4.71 -4.08 7.55
C LYS A 223 -6.17 -3.74 7.74
N GLU A 224 -6.48 -2.65 8.46
CA GLU A 224 -7.85 -2.17 8.65
C GLU A 224 -8.53 -1.85 7.31
N LEU A 225 -7.86 -1.09 6.43
CA LEU A 225 -8.36 -0.79 5.09
C LEU A 225 -8.62 -2.07 4.28
N LEU A 226 -7.64 -2.97 4.24
CA LEU A 226 -7.74 -4.21 3.46
C LEU A 226 -8.76 -5.19 4.05
N ASN A 227 -9.03 -5.14 5.36
CA ASN A 227 -10.09 -5.93 5.98
C ASN A 227 -11.48 -5.45 5.55
N SER A 228 -11.65 -4.16 5.26
CA SER A 228 -12.90 -3.62 4.72
C SER A 228 -13.11 -3.93 3.23
N ILE A 229 -12.06 -4.33 2.51
CA ILE A 229 -12.13 -4.72 1.10
C ILE A 229 -12.15 -6.25 1.02
N GLN A 230 -13.35 -6.83 1.13
CA GLN A 230 -13.57 -8.28 1.09
C GLN A 230 -14.66 -8.65 0.09
N SER A 231 -14.45 -9.76 -0.61
CA SER A 231 -15.45 -10.37 -1.47
C SER A 231 -15.12 -11.85 -1.68
N ASP A 232 -16.13 -12.71 -1.57
CA ASP A 232 -16.01 -14.13 -1.91
C ASP A 232 -15.75 -14.36 -3.40
N LYS A 233 -16.00 -13.33 -4.22
CA LYS A 233 -15.77 -13.36 -5.66
C LYS A 233 -14.36 -12.91 -6.04
N PHE A 234 -13.47 -12.63 -5.08
CA PHE A 234 -12.10 -12.30 -5.45
C PHE A 234 -11.36 -13.51 -6.04
N PRO A 235 -10.54 -13.32 -7.09
CA PRO A 235 -9.66 -14.35 -7.60
C PRO A 235 -8.76 -14.95 -6.50
N ALA A 236 -8.44 -16.24 -6.62
CA ALA A 236 -7.76 -16.99 -5.56
C ALA A 236 -6.37 -16.44 -5.21
N ASN A 237 -5.60 -16.02 -6.22
CA ASN A 237 -4.26 -15.46 -6.02
C ASN A 237 -4.33 -14.11 -5.29
N ALA A 238 -5.22 -13.21 -5.73
CA ALA A 238 -5.48 -11.95 -5.03
C ALA A 238 -5.97 -12.17 -3.59
N LYS A 239 -6.84 -13.15 -3.35
CA LYS A 239 -7.30 -13.49 -2.00
C LYS A 239 -6.14 -13.93 -1.11
N MET A 240 -5.29 -14.83 -1.59
CA MET A 240 -4.10 -15.28 -0.87
C MET A 240 -3.15 -14.13 -0.53
N LEU A 241 -2.93 -13.20 -1.47
CA LEU A 241 -2.10 -12.01 -1.24
C LEU A 241 -2.64 -11.13 -0.10
N LEU A 242 -3.94 -10.82 -0.14
CA LEU A 242 -4.58 -10.01 0.89
C LEU A 242 -4.55 -10.72 2.25
N ASP A 243 -4.81 -12.03 2.27
CA ASP A 243 -4.81 -12.81 3.49
C ASP A 243 -3.43 -12.85 4.14
N ASN A 244 -2.35 -12.97 3.36
CA ASN A 244 -0.98 -12.88 3.87
C ASN A 244 -0.70 -11.54 4.58
N ILE A 245 -1.24 -10.43 4.08
CA ILE A 245 -1.08 -9.09 4.69
C ILE A 245 -1.93 -8.98 5.94
N ARG A 246 -3.16 -9.51 5.92
CA ARG A 246 -4.08 -9.47 7.07
C ARG A 246 -3.57 -10.31 8.23
N SER A 247 -2.98 -11.47 7.97
CA SER A 247 -2.41 -12.36 8.98
C SER A 247 -1.01 -11.95 9.44
N TYR A 248 -0.39 -10.98 8.77
CA TYR A 248 0.96 -10.53 9.09
C TYR A 248 1.06 -9.97 10.52
N SER A 249 2.08 -10.42 11.24
CA SER A 249 2.41 -10.06 12.62
C SER A 249 3.74 -9.31 12.69
N PHE A 250 3.69 -8.01 12.93
CA PHE A 250 4.86 -7.12 12.86
C PHE A 250 5.97 -7.51 13.84
N GLY A 251 7.18 -7.73 13.32
CA GLY A 251 8.35 -8.07 14.13
C GLY A 251 8.36 -9.51 14.63
N TYR A 252 7.53 -10.39 14.05
CA TYR A 252 7.58 -11.82 14.26
C TYR A 252 7.96 -12.50 12.95
N ARG A 253 8.40 -13.76 13.00
CA ARG A 253 8.62 -14.54 11.78
C ARG A 253 7.27 -15.00 11.27
N ASN A 254 6.79 -14.40 10.18
CA ASN A 254 5.50 -14.76 9.58
C ASN A 254 5.60 -15.88 8.56
N PHE A 255 6.81 -16.08 8.02
CA PHE A 255 7.03 -16.98 6.91
C PHE A 255 8.19 -17.95 7.21
N GLY A 256 8.09 -19.18 6.69
CA GLY A 256 9.19 -20.15 6.70
C GLY A 256 10.34 -19.71 5.78
N PRO A 257 11.49 -20.41 5.76
CA PRO A 257 12.54 -20.12 4.79
C PRO A 257 11.99 -20.20 3.36
N VAL A 258 12.31 -19.20 2.52
CA VAL A 258 11.98 -19.22 1.09
C VAL A 258 12.71 -20.40 0.46
N THR A 259 12.01 -21.50 0.21
CA THR A 259 12.48 -22.54 -0.70
C THR A 259 12.46 -21.96 -2.10
N VAL A 260 13.64 -21.57 -2.58
CA VAL A 260 13.85 -21.29 -4.00
C VAL A 260 13.75 -22.65 -4.70
N GLU A 261 12.61 -22.94 -5.33
CA GLU A 261 12.54 -24.05 -6.27
C GLU A 261 13.55 -23.77 -7.39
N LYS A 262 14.46 -24.73 -7.60
CA LYS A 262 15.51 -24.69 -8.63
C LYS A 262 14.95 -25.09 -9.98
#